data_AF-A0A1W9VYA1-F1
#
_entry.id   AF-A0A1W9VYA1-F1
#
_cell.length_a   1.000
_cell.length_b   1.000
_cell.length_c   1.000
_cell.angle_alpha   90.00
_cell.angle_beta   90.00
_cell.angle_gamma   90.00
#
_symmetry.space_group_name_H-M   'P 1'
#
loop_
_entity.id
_entity.type
_entity.pdbx_description
1 polymer ?
#
loop_
_entity_poly.entity_id
_entity_poly.type
_entity_poly.pdbx_seq_one_letter_code
_entity_poly.pdbx_strand_id
1 'polypeptide(L)'
;MNILSLYSNFNKYFSQINFKFSLPQRKHLSTFAEGLLSSDGKKTLSDICKSTMFPKDRVFKNKLELALDTLEDPKLQREKESYVLVDSWYTSEKFINGSQKLGFQVIGAIKSNRIFYPDGIKNKLNEFSNKLNKI
;
A
#
# COMPACT_ATOMS: atom_id res chain seq x y z
N MET A 1 -28.25 -15.16 -11.90
CA MET A 1 -27.18 -14.81 -12.86
C MET A 1 -25.86 -15.25 -12.24
N ASN A 2 -25.13 -16.17 -12.87
CA ASN A 2 -23.82 -16.62 -12.35
C ASN A 2 -22.74 -15.58 -12.72
N ILE A 3 -21.74 -15.36 -11.87
CA ILE A 3 -20.57 -14.49 -12.10
C ILE A 3 -19.99 -14.66 -13.51
N LEU A 4 -19.91 -15.89 -14.02
CA LEU A 4 -19.40 -16.18 -15.37
C LEU A 4 -20.26 -15.55 -16.48
N SER A 5 -21.60 -15.56 -16.31
CA SER A 5 -22.54 -14.93 -17.25
C SER A 5 -22.52 -13.41 -17.19
N LEU A 6 -22.24 -12.83 -16.01
CA LEU A 6 -22.06 -11.40 -15.85
C LEU A 6 -20.76 -10.94 -16.51
N TYR A 7 -19.69 -11.72 -16.33
CA TYR A 7 -18.39 -11.48 -16.95
C TYR A 7 -18.44 -11.54 -18.48
N SER A 8 -19.11 -12.56 -19.05
CA SER A 8 -19.26 -12.65 -20.51
C SER A 8 -20.03 -11.47 -21.09
N ASN A 9 -21.07 -11.00 -20.39
CA ASN A 9 -21.85 -9.84 -20.79
C ASN A 9 -21.03 -8.55 -20.70
N PHE A 10 -20.23 -8.40 -19.64
CA PHE A 10 -19.34 -7.26 -19.48
C PHE A 10 -18.32 -7.19 -20.62
N ASN A 11 -17.61 -8.28 -20.91
CA ASN A 11 -16.62 -8.29 -22.01
C ASN A 11 -17.25 -8.01 -23.38
N LYS A 12 -18.45 -8.55 -23.63
CA LYS A 12 -19.21 -8.26 -24.85
C LYS A 12 -19.52 -6.77 -24.96
N TYR A 13 -20.07 -6.16 -23.92
CA TYR A 13 -20.33 -4.72 -23.88
C TYR A 13 -19.04 -3.90 -24.03
N PHE A 14 -17.98 -4.29 -23.33
CA PHE A 14 -16.70 -3.59 -23.35
C PHE A 14 -16.05 -3.59 -24.75
N SER A 15 -16.19 -4.69 -25.50
CA SER A 15 -15.71 -4.81 -26.88
C SER A 15 -16.47 -3.93 -27.87
N GLN A 16 -17.72 -3.58 -27.57
CA GLN A 16 -18.55 -2.71 -28.40
C GLN A 16 -18.21 -1.23 -28.18
N ILE A 17 -17.60 -0.89 -27.05
CA ILE A 17 -17.14 0.47 -26.81
C ILE A 17 -15.82 0.68 -27.55
N ASN A 18 -15.82 1.61 -28.51
CA ASN A 18 -14.64 1.95 -29.30
C ASN A 18 -13.65 2.82 -28.51
N PHE A 19 -13.10 2.27 -27.42
CA PHE A 19 -12.02 2.94 -26.70
C PHE A 19 -10.71 2.83 -27.49
N LYS A 20 -10.05 3.97 -27.71
CA LYS A 20 -8.69 4.06 -28.27
C LYS A 20 -7.62 3.66 -27.23
N PHE A 21 -7.78 2.50 -26.61
CA PHE A 21 -6.85 1.98 -25.62
C PHE A 21 -5.90 0.94 -26.22
N SER A 22 -4.67 0.91 -25.73
CA SER A 22 -3.73 -0.17 -26.01
C SER A 22 -4.20 -1.49 -25.37
N LEU A 23 -3.64 -2.63 -25.80
CA LEU A 23 -3.96 -3.93 -25.21
C LEU A 23 -3.70 -3.97 -23.69
N PRO A 24 -2.58 -3.44 -23.16
CA PRO A 24 -2.35 -3.35 -21.72
C PRO A 24 -3.43 -2.52 -20.99
N GLN A 25 -3.86 -1.40 -21.56
CA GLN A 25 -4.88 -0.53 -20.97
C GLN A 25 -6.24 -1.23 -20.91
N ARG A 26 -6.64 -1.93 -21.99
CA ARG A 26 -7.86 -2.74 -21.99
C ARG A 26 -7.80 -3.85 -20.94
N LYS A 27 -6.68 -4.58 -20.87
CA LYS A 27 -6.48 -5.63 -19.85
C LYS A 27 -6.60 -5.07 -18.44
N HIS A 28 -5.99 -3.91 -18.17
CA HIS A 28 -6.08 -3.24 -16.88
C HIS A 28 -7.52 -2.90 -16.51
N LEU A 29 -8.26 -2.31 -17.45
CA LEU A 29 -9.64 -1.88 -17.23
C LEU A 29 -10.60 -3.05 -17.02
N SER A 30 -10.47 -4.12 -17.81
CA SER A 30 -11.24 -5.36 -17.60
C SER A 30 -10.95 -5.98 -16.23
N THR A 31 -9.67 -6.07 -15.85
CA THR A 31 -9.26 -6.60 -14.53
C THR A 31 -9.81 -5.76 -13.38
N PHE A 32 -9.82 -4.44 -13.53
CA PHE A 32 -10.35 -3.53 -12.52
C PHE A 32 -11.88 -3.65 -12.38
N ALA A 33 -12.60 -3.68 -13.50
CA ALA A 33 -14.05 -3.84 -13.50
C ALA A 33 -14.48 -5.19 -12.92
N GLU A 34 -13.77 -6.27 -13.24
CA GLU A 34 -13.99 -7.57 -12.62
C GLU A 34 -13.75 -7.52 -11.11
N GLY A 35 -12.63 -6.96 -10.66
CA GLY A 35 -12.37 -6.80 -9.23
C GLY A 35 -13.45 -5.97 -8.52
N LEU A 36 -14.01 -4.96 -9.18
CA LEU A 36 -15.15 -4.20 -8.65
C LEU A 36 -16.41 -5.06 -8.51
N LEU A 37 -16.70 -5.92 -9.49
CA LEU A 37 -17.85 -6.82 -9.47
C LEU A 37 -17.71 -7.94 -8.44
N SER A 38 -16.48 -8.43 -8.24
CA SER A 38 -16.16 -9.51 -7.31
C SER A 38 -15.96 -9.05 -5.87
N SER A 39 -15.83 -7.74 -5.61
CA SER A 39 -15.62 -7.21 -4.26
C SER A 39 -16.94 -6.82 -3.59
N ASP A 40 -17.23 -7.43 -2.46
CA ASP A 40 -18.35 -7.04 -1.60
C ASP A 40 -17.98 -5.91 -0.62
N GLY A 41 -18.98 -5.14 -0.20
CA GLY A 41 -18.80 -4.07 0.79
C GLY A 41 -17.94 -2.90 0.29
N LYS A 42 -17.04 -2.39 1.15
CA LYS A 42 -16.20 -1.22 0.86
C LYS A 42 -15.11 -1.59 -0.16
N LYS A 43 -15.27 -1.12 -1.41
CA LYS A 43 -14.38 -1.44 -2.53
C LYS A 43 -13.12 -0.58 -2.52
N THR A 44 -12.16 -0.88 -1.65
CA THR A 44 -10.85 -0.23 -1.74
C THR A 44 -10.05 -0.79 -2.91
N LEU A 45 -9.04 -0.05 -3.40
CA LEU A 45 -8.15 -0.57 -4.45
C LEU A 45 -7.46 -1.87 -4.03
N SER A 46 -7.14 -2.03 -2.73
CA SER A 46 -6.54 -3.27 -2.23
C SER A 46 -7.51 -4.44 -2.32
N ASP A 47 -8.77 -4.23 -1.94
CA ASP A 47 -9.80 -5.28 -1.96
C ASP A 47 -10.15 -5.67 -3.40
N ILE A 48 -10.35 -4.67 -4.27
CA ILE A 48 -10.52 -4.85 -5.72
C ILE A 48 -9.34 -5.63 -6.29
N CYS A 49 -8.11 -5.31 -5.89
CA CYS A 49 -6.95 -6.02 -6.39
C CYS A 49 -6.84 -7.46 -5.88
N LYS A 50 -7.38 -7.78 -4.70
CA LYS A 50 -7.33 -9.12 -4.11
C LYS A 50 -8.45 -10.03 -4.62
N SER A 51 -9.57 -9.47 -5.06
CA SER A 51 -10.76 -10.21 -5.50
C SER A 51 -10.77 -10.62 -6.98
N THR A 52 -9.78 -10.18 -7.77
CA THR A 52 -9.65 -10.56 -9.19
C THR A 52 -9.37 -12.06 -9.34
N MET A 53 -10.07 -12.75 -10.25
CA MET A 53 -9.95 -14.21 -10.43
C MET A 53 -8.75 -14.60 -11.29
N PHE A 54 -8.20 -13.69 -12.09
CA PHE A 54 -7.07 -14.00 -12.97
C PHE A 54 -5.73 -13.91 -12.24
N PRO A 55 -4.80 -14.85 -12.54
CA PRO A 55 -3.44 -14.78 -12.03
C PRO A 55 -2.80 -13.48 -12.53
N LYS A 56 -2.42 -12.63 -11.58
CA LYS A 56 -1.63 -11.44 -11.88
C LYS A 56 -0.17 -11.86 -11.97
N ASP A 57 0.52 -11.27 -12.94
CA ASP A 57 1.98 -11.41 -13.04
C ASP A 57 2.70 -10.88 -11.79
N ARG A 58 2.02 -10.02 -11.00
CA ARG A 58 2.50 -9.49 -9.72
C ARG A 58 1.38 -9.35 -8.70
N VAL A 59 1.66 -9.71 -7.46
CA VAL A 59 0.78 -9.47 -6.32
C VAL A 59 0.70 -7.97 -6.05
N PHE A 60 -0.49 -7.45 -5.78
CA PHE A 60 -0.64 -6.05 -5.35
C PHE A 60 0.08 -5.85 -4.01
N LYS A 61 0.97 -4.87 -3.98
CA LYS A 61 1.65 -4.44 -2.76
C LYS A 61 1.33 -2.98 -2.49
N ASN A 62 0.93 -2.68 -1.27
CA ASN A 62 0.72 -1.31 -0.83
C ASN A 62 2.06 -0.58 -0.68
N LYS A 63 2.00 0.74 -0.49
CA LYS A 63 3.19 1.60 -0.39
C LYS A 63 4.20 1.15 0.67
N LEU A 64 3.71 0.63 1.81
CA LEU A 64 4.57 0.16 2.89
C LEU A 64 5.23 -1.17 2.53
N GLU A 65 4.49 -2.10 1.92
CA GLU A 65 5.02 -3.37 1.44
C GLU A 65 6.10 -3.15 0.39
N LEU A 66 5.86 -2.27 -0.58
CA LEU A 66 6.86 -1.93 -1.60
C LEU A 66 8.14 -1.32 -1.00
N ALA A 67 8.01 -0.51 0.05
CA ALA A 67 9.16 0.08 0.72
C ALA A 67 9.98 -0.98 1.48
N LEU A 68 9.32 -1.94 2.13
CA LEU A 68 10.01 -3.05 2.80
C LEU A 68 10.64 -4.02 1.81
N ASP A 69 9.95 -4.38 0.74
CA ASP A 69 10.51 -5.17 -0.37
C ASP A 69 11.81 -4.57 -0.92
N THR A 70 11.87 -3.23 -0.98
CA THR A 70 13.07 -2.55 -1.46
C THR A 70 14.25 -2.82 -0.53
N LEU A 71 14.03 -2.85 0.80
CA LEU A 71 15.05 -3.14 1.80
C LEU A 71 15.46 -4.62 1.83
N GLU A 72 14.60 -5.51 1.35
CA GLU A 72 14.92 -6.94 1.20
C GLU A 72 15.88 -7.22 0.04
N ASP A 73 16.16 -6.25 -0.84
CA ASP A 73 17.14 -6.43 -1.91
C ASP A 73 18.50 -6.84 -1.31
N PRO A 74 19.04 -8.02 -1.65
CA PRO A 74 20.32 -8.50 -1.13
C PRO A 74 21.48 -7.52 -1.33
N LYS A 75 21.40 -6.64 -2.35
CA LYS A 75 22.40 -5.60 -2.61
C LYS A 75 22.46 -4.51 -1.54
N LEU A 76 21.38 -4.34 -0.77
CA LEU A 76 21.30 -3.37 0.31
C LEU A 76 21.76 -3.94 1.64
N GLN A 77 21.87 -5.25 1.77
CA GLN A 77 22.33 -5.92 2.99
C GLN A 77 23.80 -5.57 3.24
N ARG A 78 24.11 -5.10 4.44
CA ARG A 78 25.45 -4.67 4.85
C ARG A 78 25.87 -5.42 6.11
N GLU A 79 27.17 -5.66 6.25
CA GLU A 79 27.74 -6.23 7.48
C GLU A 79 27.64 -5.29 8.68
N LYS A 80 27.58 -3.97 8.42
CA LYS A 80 27.51 -2.93 9.44
C LYS A 80 26.07 -2.44 9.60
N GLU A 81 25.75 -2.00 10.82
CA GLU A 81 24.49 -1.29 11.09
C GLU A 81 24.28 -0.17 10.08
N SER A 82 23.13 -0.22 9.42
CA SER A 82 22.79 0.68 8.32
C SER A 82 21.52 1.43 8.65
N TYR A 83 21.46 2.68 8.21
CA TYR A 83 20.31 3.55 8.41
C TYR A 83 19.57 3.74 7.10
N VAL A 84 18.25 3.65 7.14
CA VAL A 84 17.37 4.05 6.04
C VAL A 84 16.78 5.42 6.35
N LEU A 85 17.08 6.39 5.50
CA LEU A 85 16.46 7.71 5.55
C LEU A 85 15.16 7.69 4.73
N VAL A 86 14.04 8.04 5.36
CA VAL A 86 12.73 8.02 4.71
C VAL A 86 11.95 9.32 4.87
N ASP A 87 11.09 9.59 3.90
CA ASP A 87 10.08 10.64 4.01
C ASP A 87 9.11 10.32 5.15
N SER A 88 8.59 11.38 5.79
CA SER A 88 7.51 11.34 6.78
C SER A 88 6.28 10.51 6.44
N TRP A 89 6.02 10.25 5.16
CA TRP A 89 4.93 9.37 4.72
C TRP A 89 5.18 7.90 5.08
N TYR A 90 6.43 7.48 5.26
CA TYR A 90 6.81 6.11 5.56
C TYR A 90 7.12 5.87 7.03
N THR A 91 7.50 6.92 7.78
CA THR A 91 7.80 6.86 9.22
C THR A 91 6.55 6.47 10.04
N SER A 92 6.35 5.17 10.14
CA SER A 92 5.23 4.51 10.81
C SER A 92 5.76 3.33 11.61
N GLU A 93 5.08 2.95 12.68
CA GLU A 93 5.45 1.80 13.52
C GLU A 93 5.73 0.54 12.68
N LYS A 94 4.82 0.21 11.74
CA LYS A 94 4.97 -0.96 10.87
C LYS A 94 6.24 -0.91 10.02
N PHE A 95 6.59 0.25 9.49
CA PHE A 95 7.80 0.40 8.66
C PHE A 95 9.08 0.42 9.51
N ILE A 96 9.04 1.05 10.69
CA ILE A 96 10.16 1.07 11.65
C ILE A 96 10.48 -0.36 12.09
N ASN A 97 9.47 -1.09 12.57
CA ASN A 97 9.64 -2.47 13.04
C ASN A 97 10.01 -3.42 11.89
N GLY A 98 9.47 -3.19 10.69
CA GLY A 98 9.84 -3.97 9.49
C GLY A 98 11.29 -3.76 9.09
N SER A 99 11.73 -2.50 8.99
CA SER A 99 13.13 -2.14 8.67
C SER A 99 14.11 -2.70 9.70
N GLN A 100 13.77 -2.62 10.99
CA GLN A 100 14.63 -3.13 12.06
C GLN A 100 14.83 -4.65 11.99
N LYS A 101 13.78 -5.40 11.63
CA LYS A 101 13.89 -6.86 11.39
C LYS A 101 14.81 -7.20 10.22
N LEU A 102 14.97 -6.28 9.27
CA LEU A 102 15.87 -6.40 8.12
C LEU A 102 17.27 -5.83 8.41
N GLY A 103 17.58 -5.46 9.66
CA GLY A 103 18.89 -4.94 10.05
C GLY A 103 19.08 -3.44 9.82
N PHE A 104 18.02 -2.71 9.48
CA PHE A 104 18.07 -1.27 9.23
C PHE A 104 17.47 -0.46 10.37
N GLN A 105 18.20 0.55 10.86
CA GLN A 105 17.64 1.59 11.71
C GLN A 105 16.96 2.65 10.84
N VAL A 106 15.85 3.24 11.29
CA VAL A 106 15.08 4.21 10.51
C VAL A 106 15.32 5.63 11.00
N ILE A 107 15.68 6.51 10.07
CA ILE A 107 15.68 7.96 10.28
C ILE A 107 14.59 8.55 9.39
N GLY A 108 13.70 9.36 9.95
CA GLY A 108 12.69 10.04 9.15
C GLY A 108 11.92 11.06 9.96
N ALA A 109 11.33 12.02 9.26
CA ALA A 109 10.50 13.05 9.89
C ALA A 109 9.18 12.45 10.39
N ILE A 110 8.75 12.79 11.60
CA ILE A 110 7.44 12.35 12.12
C ILE A 110 6.42 13.46 11.89
N LYS A 111 5.28 13.13 11.26
CA LYS A 111 4.21 14.11 11.05
C LYS A 111 3.59 14.54 12.39
N SER A 112 3.41 15.84 12.59
CA SER A 112 2.94 16.45 13.86
C SER A 112 1.55 15.99 14.33
N ASN A 113 0.72 15.47 13.42
CA ASN A 113 -0.61 14.96 13.75
C ASN A 113 -0.63 13.48 14.16
N ARG A 114 0.53 12.83 14.31
CA ARG A 114 0.62 11.43 14.75
C ARG A 114 0.22 11.31 16.22
N ILE A 115 -0.45 10.20 16.54
CA ILE A 115 -0.72 9.77 17.91
C ILE A 115 0.44 8.87 18.33
N PHE A 116 0.95 9.09 19.53
CA PHE A 116 1.99 8.27 20.15
C PHE A 116 1.72 8.14 21.66
N TYR A 117 2.50 7.31 22.34
CA TYR A 117 2.24 6.89 23.72
C TYR A 117 3.46 7.12 24.63
N PRO A 118 3.87 8.38 24.87
CA PRO A 118 4.90 8.68 25.88
C PRO A 118 4.42 8.18 27.24
N ASP A 119 5.26 7.41 27.94
CA ASP A 119 4.94 6.78 29.23
C ASP A 119 3.63 5.96 29.22
N GLY A 120 3.25 5.42 28.06
CA GLY A 120 1.98 4.69 27.86
C GLY A 120 0.74 5.58 27.72
N ILE A 121 0.86 6.90 27.78
CA ILE A 121 -0.25 7.84 27.73
C ILE A 121 -0.47 8.33 26.30
N LYS A 122 -1.66 8.06 25.74
CA LYS A 122 -2.05 8.53 24.40
C LYS A 122 -1.97 10.05 24.31
N ASN A 123 -1.09 10.56 23.44
CA ASN A 123 -0.96 11.99 23.13
C ASN A 123 -0.86 12.20 21.61
N LYS A 124 -1.33 13.35 21.10
CA LYS A 124 -0.93 13.80 19.76
C LYS A 124 0.45 14.48 19.85
N LEU A 125 1.28 14.29 18.84
CA LEU A 125 2.65 14.82 18.82
C LEU A 125 2.69 16.36 18.89
N ASN A 126 1.81 17.04 18.17
CA ASN A 126 1.70 18.50 18.21
C ASN A 126 1.29 19.03 19.60
N GLU A 127 0.32 18.39 20.25
CA GLU A 127 -0.12 18.74 21.61
C GLU A 127 1.00 18.50 22.63
N PHE A 128 1.75 17.40 22.47
CA PHE A 128 2.90 17.09 23.31
C PHE A 128 4.06 18.08 23.12
N SER A 129 4.40 18.43 21.87
CA SER A 129 5.45 19.40 21.57
C SER A 129 5.18 20.76 22.21
N ASN A 130 3.91 21.21 22.23
CA ASN A 130 3.52 22.44 22.91
C ASN A 130 3.70 22.39 24.44
N LYS A 131 3.71 21.20 25.06
CA LYS A 131 3.97 21.02 26.49
C LYS A 131 5.48 21.06 26.80
N LEU A 132 6.31 20.51 25.91
CA LEU A 132 7.77 20.53 26.07
C LEU A 132 8.34 21.96 26.03
N ASN A 133 7.79 22.82 25.16
CA ASN A 133 8.24 24.22 25.01
C ASN A 133 7.84 25.14 26.18
N LYS A 134 7.22 24.60 27.23
CA LYS A 134 6.80 25.35 28.44
C LYS A 134 7.62 24.99 29.68
N ILE A 135 8.66 24.18 29.52
CA ILE A 135 9.67 23.85 30.54
C ILE A 135 10.89 24.73 30.27
#